data_AF-A0A2S8GNC4-F1
#
_entry.id   AF-A0A2S8GNC4-F1
#
_cell.length_a   1.000
_cell.length_b   1.000
_cell.length_c   1.000
_cell.angle_alpha   90.00
_cell.angle_beta   90.00
_cell.angle_gamma   90.00
#
_symmetry.space_group_name_H-M   'P 1'
#
loop_
_entity.id
_entity.type
_entity.pdbx_description
1 polymer ?
#
loop_
_entity_poly.entity_id
_entity_poly.type
_entity_poly.pdbx_seq_one_letter_code
_entity_poly.pdbx_strand_id
1 'polypeptide(L)'
;MPEPKNKSQVVLTLTSGRSGTNYLAAKLKKATRAVVLHEPAPDFCDAMRSAINDLDAGRQFVRAHKLPAIQSHWPRDYVETSHLAAKGFVLPLLLEGIRLNAIVLRRDPIDVALSLQAIGTVPGKSDLGNRYLSLPSDINSLPISEWESLTDLQRCMWYALDSNQRAQECADLITEFGGIVRTLDFTQIPQTLSVMQIARQLQLKLAFPVTAFSPVWGQKNRKADSRKELDVTRQEAAAQFDRVVQLTEHAKAMKALAAERSARDFLKSGFGVTDVRSFIPSDDLRHICETYAKYVLNVSTANMAASLETSLLLFALHMAQKPEVCVDLGSGFSSFVLRYAAQKHGGAVISVDDSAEWLGRTGRFLNECGLASDNLLEFERFRSSTKESFPLVFHDLGSFATRIESLEFVTKLRADGGVLILDDAHREALRHAANYVVGGRNESIYDFRSLSSDSYGRYPWIVGDGVSAELSSPEALDIPDAASVLAANLGS
;
A
#
# COMPACT_ATOMS: atom_id res chain seq x y z
N MET A 1 -2.12 6.27 -27.71
CA MET A 1 -2.45 5.08 -28.54
C MET A 1 -3.96 4.89 -28.56
N PRO A 2 -4.60 4.57 -29.69
CA PRO A 2 -6.05 4.35 -29.73
C PRO A 2 -6.45 3.20 -28.80
N GLU A 3 -7.50 3.38 -28.01
CA GLU A 3 -7.99 2.33 -27.10
C GLU A 3 -8.45 1.09 -27.88
N PRO A 4 -7.91 -0.11 -27.59
CA PRO A 4 -8.38 -1.33 -28.21
C PRO A 4 -9.86 -1.56 -27.91
N LYS A 5 -10.68 -1.66 -28.97
CA LYS A 5 -12.15 -1.78 -28.92
C LYS A 5 -12.71 -3.08 -28.28
N ASN A 6 -11.87 -3.94 -27.72
CA ASN A 6 -12.25 -5.10 -26.91
C ASN A 6 -11.06 -5.48 -26.00
N LYS A 7 -10.88 -4.78 -24.88
CA LYS A 7 -9.84 -5.14 -23.90
C LYS A 7 -10.26 -6.43 -23.18
N SER A 8 -9.52 -7.51 -23.42
CA SER A 8 -9.56 -8.70 -22.57
C SER A 8 -9.20 -8.31 -21.14
N GLN A 9 -9.90 -8.89 -20.17
CA GLN A 9 -9.61 -8.67 -18.76
C GLN A 9 -8.61 -9.69 -18.24
N VAL A 10 -7.80 -9.25 -17.26
CA VAL A 10 -6.86 -10.09 -16.52
C VAL A 10 -7.40 -10.27 -15.11
N VAL A 11 -7.64 -11.51 -14.70
CA VAL A 11 -8.05 -11.86 -13.33
C VAL A 11 -6.91 -12.60 -12.64
N LEU A 12 -6.48 -12.12 -11.48
CA LEU A 12 -5.50 -12.81 -10.64
C LEU A 12 -6.17 -13.42 -9.41
N THR A 13 -5.56 -14.45 -8.84
CA THR A 13 -5.91 -14.88 -7.48
C THR A 13 -4.96 -14.22 -6.48
N LEU A 14 -5.51 -13.67 -5.40
CA LEU A 14 -4.78 -13.11 -4.27
C LEU A 14 -5.02 -14.01 -3.06
N THR A 15 -3.98 -14.70 -2.60
CA THR A 15 -4.16 -15.75 -1.57
C THR A 15 -2.84 -16.17 -0.95
N SER A 16 -2.92 -16.81 0.21
CA SER A 16 -1.82 -17.58 0.77
C SER A 16 -1.58 -18.87 -0.03
N GLY A 17 -0.33 -19.35 0.01
CA GLY A 17 -0.02 -20.70 -0.45
C GLY A 17 -0.92 -21.73 0.25
N ARG A 18 -1.23 -22.84 -0.43
CA ARG A 18 -2.08 -23.93 0.10
C ARG A 18 -3.57 -23.60 0.25
N SER A 19 -4.09 -22.56 -0.40
CA SER A 19 -5.52 -22.21 -0.33
C SER A 19 -6.42 -22.82 -1.40
N GLY A 20 -5.94 -23.80 -2.17
CA GLY A 20 -6.73 -24.50 -3.19
C GLY A 20 -6.76 -23.85 -4.58
N THR A 21 -5.75 -23.04 -4.91
CA THR A 21 -5.60 -22.35 -6.21
C THR A 21 -5.69 -23.27 -7.43
N ASN A 22 -5.06 -24.46 -7.38
CA ASN A 22 -5.15 -25.46 -8.44
C ASN A 22 -6.60 -25.98 -8.62
N TYR A 23 -7.29 -26.22 -7.50
CA TYR A 23 -8.67 -26.68 -7.54
C TYR A 23 -9.61 -25.61 -8.11
N LEU A 24 -9.39 -24.34 -7.72
CA LEU A 24 -10.10 -23.20 -8.29
C LEU A 24 -9.86 -23.08 -9.81
N ALA A 25 -8.62 -23.18 -10.28
CA ALA A 25 -8.31 -23.15 -11.71
C ALA A 25 -9.06 -24.24 -12.48
N ALA A 26 -9.04 -25.48 -11.97
CA ALA A 26 -9.76 -26.58 -12.60
C ALA A 26 -11.28 -26.34 -12.70
N LYS A 27 -11.87 -25.67 -11.71
CA LYS A 27 -13.29 -25.30 -11.72
C LYS A 27 -13.57 -24.16 -12.69
N LEU A 28 -12.77 -23.09 -12.67
CA LEU A 28 -12.91 -21.94 -13.57
C LEU A 28 -12.72 -22.31 -15.04
N LYS A 29 -11.80 -23.23 -15.34
CA LYS A 29 -11.58 -23.76 -16.70
C LYS A 29 -12.82 -24.47 -17.27
N LYS A 30 -13.64 -25.07 -16.40
CA LYS A 30 -14.91 -25.70 -16.79
C LYS A 30 -16.07 -24.69 -16.83
N ALA A 31 -16.04 -23.69 -15.95
CA ALA A 31 -17.14 -22.74 -15.78
C ALA A 31 -17.11 -21.58 -16.80
N THR A 32 -15.94 -21.25 -17.35
CA THR A 32 -15.73 -20.04 -18.17
C THR A 32 -15.12 -20.36 -19.53
N ARG A 33 -15.20 -19.42 -20.46
CA ARG A 33 -14.48 -19.42 -21.76
C ARG A 33 -13.13 -18.72 -21.69
N ALA A 34 -12.73 -18.27 -20.49
CA ALA A 34 -11.44 -17.61 -20.27
C ALA A 34 -10.29 -18.62 -20.42
N VAL A 35 -9.09 -18.10 -20.69
CA VAL A 35 -7.85 -18.87 -20.56
C VAL A 35 -7.51 -18.91 -19.07
N VAL A 36 -7.69 -20.08 -18.46
CA VAL A 36 -7.44 -20.28 -17.03
C VAL A 36 -6.20 -21.13 -16.83
N LEU A 37 -5.17 -20.56 -16.21
CA LEU A 37 -3.88 -21.18 -15.98
C LEU A 37 -3.53 -21.14 -14.48
N HIS A 38 -2.92 -22.21 -13.98
CA HIS A 38 -2.39 -22.29 -12.62
C HIS A 38 -0.88 -22.15 -12.70
N GLU A 39 -0.34 -21.10 -12.09
CA GLU A 39 1.11 -20.80 -12.04
C GLU A 39 1.83 -21.01 -13.40
N PRO A 40 1.34 -20.39 -14.50
CA PRO A 40 1.94 -20.56 -15.82
C PRO A 40 3.30 -19.87 -15.92
N ALA A 41 4.17 -20.42 -16.79
CA ALA A 41 5.39 -19.74 -17.20
C ALA A 41 5.09 -18.44 -17.97
N PRO A 42 5.88 -17.37 -17.79
CA PRO A 42 6.94 -17.22 -16.79
C PRO A 42 6.36 -17.16 -15.38
N ASP A 43 6.92 -17.95 -14.47
CA ASP A 43 6.43 -18.06 -13.09
C ASP A 43 6.89 -16.83 -12.30
N PHE A 44 6.00 -16.29 -11.47
CA PHE A 44 6.33 -15.23 -10.52
C PHE A 44 7.45 -15.63 -9.55
N CYS A 45 7.60 -16.93 -9.27
CA CYS A 45 8.64 -17.45 -8.38
C CYS A 45 10.04 -16.98 -8.78
N ASP A 46 10.32 -16.95 -10.08
CA ASP A 46 11.66 -16.65 -10.61
C ASP A 46 12.11 -15.21 -10.32
N ALA A 47 11.15 -14.30 -10.12
CA ALA A 47 11.41 -12.88 -9.85
C ALA A 47 10.91 -12.42 -8.47
N MET A 48 10.22 -13.27 -7.70
CA MET A 48 9.50 -12.87 -6.49
C MET A 48 10.41 -12.15 -5.48
N ARG A 49 11.61 -12.68 -5.22
CA ARG A 49 12.51 -12.10 -4.21
C ARG A 49 12.97 -10.68 -4.55
N SER A 50 13.27 -10.44 -5.82
CA SER A 50 13.62 -9.11 -6.31
C SER A 50 12.38 -8.21 -6.33
N ALA A 51 11.27 -8.68 -6.89
CA ALA A 51 10.04 -7.90 -7.04
C ALA A 51 9.40 -7.50 -5.69
N ILE A 52 9.57 -8.31 -4.65
CA ILE A 52 9.13 -7.95 -3.30
C ILE A 52 9.91 -6.75 -2.77
N ASN A 53 11.20 -6.60 -3.09
CA ASN A 53 12.06 -5.58 -2.47
C ASN A 53 12.42 -4.41 -3.41
N ASP A 54 12.12 -4.55 -4.70
CA ASP A 54 12.44 -3.60 -5.75
C ASP A 54 11.27 -3.55 -6.77
N LEU A 55 10.58 -2.41 -6.80
CA LEU A 55 9.47 -2.18 -7.71
C LEU A 55 9.91 -2.21 -9.18
N ASP A 56 11.10 -1.69 -9.50
CA ASP A 56 11.59 -1.65 -10.87
C ASP A 56 11.97 -3.04 -11.37
N ALA A 57 12.54 -3.89 -10.51
CA ALA A 57 12.74 -5.30 -10.82
C ALA A 57 11.40 -6.01 -11.12
N GLY A 58 10.36 -5.73 -10.33
CA GLY A 58 9.01 -6.23 -10.57
C GLY A 58 8.42 -5.76 -11.91
N ARG A 59 8.56 -4.47 -12.23
CA ARG A 59 8.11 -3.89 -13.51
C ARG A 59 8.88 -4.45 -14.69
N GLN A 60 10.19 -4.62 -14.57
CA GLN A 60 11.04 -5.21 -15.61
C GLN A 60 10.59 -6.64 -15.91
N PHE A 61 10.38 -7.47 -14.89
CA PHE A 61 9.87 -8.83 -15.07
C PHE A 61 8.51 -8.84 -15.76
N VAL A 62 7.58 -7.99 -15.31
CA VAL A 62 6.25 -7.88 -15.90
C VAL A 62 6.35 -7.51 -17.38
N ARG A 63 7.09 -6.44 -17.71
CA ARG A 63 7.19 -5.93 -19.08
C ARG A 63 7.89 -6.92 -20.01
N ALA A 64 9.01 -7.48 -19.58
CA ALA A 64 9.86 -8.33 -20.42
C ALA A 64 9.31 -9.75 -20.59
N HIS A 65 8.59 -10.27 -19.59
CA HIS A 65 8.22 -11.69 -19.55
C HIS A 65 6.73 -11.90 -19.36
N LYS A 66 6.15 -11.38 -18.27
CA LYS A 66 4.78 -11.75 -17.87
C LYS A 66 3.71 -11.19 -18.81
N LEU A 67 3.81 -9.90 -19.15
CA LEU A 67 2.86 -9.23 -20.03
C LEU A 67 2.83 -9.86 -21.43
N PRO A 68 3.96 -10.10 -22.13
CA PRO A 68 3.95 -10.84 -23.40
C PRO A 68 3.24 -12.20 -23.31
N ALA A 69 3.45 -12.95 -22.23
CA ALA A 69 2.80 -14.24 -22.03
C ALA A 69 1.27 -14.11 -21.88
N ILE A 70 0.80 -13.15 -21.08
CA ILE A 70 -0.64 -12.83 -20.93
C ILE A 70 -1.24 -12.41 -22.29
N GLN A 71 -0.54 -11.54 -23.02
CA GLN A 71 -0.99 -11.00 -24.30
C GLN A 71 -1.10 -12.05 -25.40
N SER A 72 -0.28 -13.11 -25.35
CA SER A 72 -0.35 -14.22 -26.31
C SER A 72 -1.70 -14.96 -26.32
N HIS A 73 -2.54 -14.73 -25.31
CA HIS A 73 -3.87 -15.33 -25.17
C HIS A 73 -5.02 -14.42 -25.59
N TRP A 74 -4.73 -13.16 -25.93
CA TRP A 74 -5.74 -12.22 -26.41
C TRP A 74 -6.34 -12.69 -27.75
N PRO A 75 -7.64 -12.40 -27.99
CA PRO A 75 -8.54 -11.50 -27.24
C PRO A 75 -9.37 -12.19 -26.14
N ARG A 76 -8.95 -13.36 -25.64
CA ARG A 76 -9.69 -14.04 -24.55
C ARG A 76 -9.35 -13.43 -23.19
N ASP A 77 -10.34 -13.41 -22.31
CA ASP A 77 -10.12 -13.13 -20.88
C ASP A 77 -9.07 -14.10 -20.33
N TYR A 78 -8.18 -13.59 -19.48
CA TYR A 78 -7.09 -14.35 -18.89
C TYR A 78 -7.28 -14.44 -17.38
N VAL A 79 -7.19 -15.66 -16.83
CA VAL A 79 -7.28 -15.92 -15.40
C VAL A 79 -6.07 -16.70 -14.95
N GLU A 80 -5.33 -16.16 -13.99
CA GLU A 80 -4.19 -16.82 -13.39
C GLU A 80 -4.45 -17.09 -11.90
N THR A 81 -4.34 -18.37 -11.53
CA THR A 81 -4.34 -18.76 -10.12
C THR A 81 -2.90 -18.98 -9.68
N SER A 82 -2.37 -18.04 -8.91
CA SER A 82 -1.05 -18.11 -8.30
C SER A 82 -1.12 -17.56 -6.89
N HIS A 83 -0.40 -18.17 -5.97
CA HIS A 83 -0.23 -17.66 -4.60
C HIS A 83 0.90 -16.63 -4.47
N LEU A 84 1.52 -16.25 -5.60
CA LEU A 84 2.65 -15.33 -5.67
C LEU A 84 2.29 -13.96 -6.22
N ALA A 85 1.10 -13.80 -6.84
CA ALA A 85 0.71 -12.52 -7.44
C ALA A 85 0.73 -11.35 -6.44
N ALA A 86 0.25 -11.57 -5.22
CA ALA A 86 0.23 -10.57 -4.14
C ALA A 86 1.62 -10.28 -3.53
N LYS A 87 2.69 -10.93 -4.02
CA LYS A 87 4.05 -10.82 -3.50
C LYS A 87 4.91 -9.98 -4.44
N GLY A 88 4.52 -8.72 -4.61
CA GLY A 88 5.28 -7.73 -5.37
C GLY A 88 4.87 -7.53 -6.83
N PHE A 89 3.86 -8.24 -7.37
CA PHE A 89 3.53 -8.15 -8.81
C PHE A 89 2.26 -7.38 -9.15
N VAL A 90 1.32 -7.19 -8.20
CA VAL A 90 0.06 -6.46 -8.48
C VAL A 90 0.34 -5.01 -8.87
N LEU A 91 1.14 -4.27 -8.08
CA LEU A 91 1.46 -2.88 -8.39
C LEU A 91 2.21 -2.75 -9.73
N PRO A 92 3.28 -3.52 -10.02
CA PRO A 92 3.90 -3.53 -11.35
C PRO A 92 2.91 -3.77 -12.50
N LEU A 93 2.00 -4.74 -12.39
CA LEU A 93 1.01 -5.01 -13.44
C LEU A 93 0.08 -3.83 -13.67
N LEU A 94 -0.37 -3.16 -12.61
CA LEU A 94 -1.23 -1.96 -12.72
C LEU A 94 -0.49 -0.79 -13.38
N LEU A 95 0.77 -0.55 -13.00
CA LEU A 95 1.61 0.52 -13.56
C LEU A 95 2.00 0.27 -15.03
N GLU A 96 1.96 -0.97 -15.51
CA GLU A 96 2.09 -1.27 -16.93
C GLU A 96 0.74 -1.16 -17.69
N GLY A 97 -0.26 -0.51 -17.08
CA GLY A 97 -1.55 -0.18 -17.69
C GLY A 97 -2.50 -1.38 -17.83
N ILE A 98 -2.23 -2.48 -17.13
CA ILE A 98 -3.11 -3.65 -17.16
C ILE A 98 -4.31 -3.39 -16.25
N ARG A 99 -5.52 -3.47 -16.83
CA ARG A 99 -6.74 -3.51 -16.02
C ARG A 99 -6.86 -4.88 -15.34
N LEU A 100 -6.57 -4.90 -14.05
CA LEU A 100 -6.66 -6.10 -13.22
C LEU A 100 -8.02 -6.21 -12.55
N ASN A 101 -8.47 -7.44 -12.44
CA ASN A 101 -9.53 -7.89 -11.54
C ASN A 101 -8.94 -8.99 -10.63
N ALA A 102 -9.58 -9.29 -9.51
CA ALA A 102 -9.04 -10.28 -8.59
C ALA A 102 -10.09 -11.17 -7.90
N ILE A 103 -9.64 -12.39 -7.59
CA ILE A 103 -10.29 -13.29 -6.64
C ILE A 103 -9.41 -13.34 -5.37
N VAL A 104 -9.90 -12.79 -4.26
CA VAL A 104 -9.29 -13.00 -2.94
C VAL A 104 -9.74 -14.37 -2.44
N LEU A 105 -8.88 -15.38 -2.57
CA LEU A 105 -9.18 -16.74 -2.14
C LEU A 105 -8.76 -16.91 -0.68
N ARG A 106 -9.74 -17.11 0.20
CA ARG A 106 -9.51 -17.22 1.65
C ARG A 106 -9.51 -18.68 2.10
N ARG A 107 -8.63 -18.99 3.04
CA ARG A 107 -8.62 -20.24 3.80
C ARG A 107 -8.28 -19.90 5.24
N ASP A 108 -8.82 -20.67 6.17
CA ASP A 108 -8.50 -20.58 7.59
C ASP A 108 -6.96 -20.59 7.79
N PRO A 109 -6.39 -19.58 8.49
CA PRO A 109 -4.95 -19.46 8.65
C PRO A 109 -4.27 -20.65 9.34
N ILE A 110 -4.96 -21.28 10.30
CA ILE A 110 -4.45 -22.47 11.00
C ILE A 110 -4.37 -23.63 10.02
N ASP A 111 -5.39 -23.83 9.19
CA ASP A 111 -5.41 -24.87 8.15
C ASP A 111 -4.33 -24.67 7.07
N VAL A 112 -4.00 -23.40 6.74
CA VAL A 112 -2.88 -23.06 5.86
C VAL A 112 -1.55 -23.41 6.53
N ALA A 113 -1.36 -22.98 7.78
CA ALA A 113 -0.12 -23.17 8.52
C ALA A 113 0.21 -24.65 8.75
N LEU A 114 -0.77 -25.43 9.21
CA LEU A 114 -0.66 -26.88 9.36
C LEU A 114 -0.32 -27.55 8.01
N SER A 115 -0.95 -27.12 6.92
CA SER A 115 -0.64 -27.67 5.59
C SER A 115 0.77 -27.35 5.11
N LEU A 116 1.34 -26.19 5.47
CA LEU A 116 2.71 -25.80 5.10
C LEU A 116 3.74 -26.55 5.94
N GLN A 117 3.51 -26.65 7.25
CA GLN A 117 4.36 -27.41 8.15
C GLN A 117 4.42 -28.89 7.75
N ALA A 118 3.27 -29.49 7.41
CA ALA A 118 3.19 -30.89 6.98
C ALA A 118 4.03 -31.21 5.73
N ILE A 119 4.33 -30.22 4.89
CA ILE A 119 5.19 -30.38 3.70
C ILE A 119 6.59 -29.79 3.89
N GLY A 120 6.97 -29.44 5.12
CA GLY A 120 8.30 -28.89 5.44
C GLY A 120 8.58 -27.52 4.82
N THR A 121 7.56 -26.76 4.41
CA THR A 121 7.72 -25.43 3.81
C THR A 121 7.57 -24.35 4.87
N VAL A 122 8.66 -24.07 5.58
CA VAL A 122 8.71 -23.13 6.72
C VAL A 122 9.39 -21.81 6.30
N PRO A 123 8.74 -20.64 6.48
CA PRO A 123 9.30 -19.32 6.16
C PRO A 123 10.63 -19.06 6.88
N GLY A 124 11.63 -18.56 6.15
CA GLY A 124 12.93 -18.16 6.71
C GLY A 124 13.77 -19.32 7.28
N LYS A 125 13.43 -20.57 6.94
CA LYS A 125 14.12 -21.77 7.48
C LYS A 125 14.37 -22.84 6.42
N SER A 126 13.35 -23.18 5.62
CA SER A 126 13.47 -24.20 4.58
C SER A 126 13.76 -23.59 3.21
N ASP A 127 14.40 -24.33 2.31
CA ASP A 127 14.67 -23.88 0.93
C ASP A 127 13.38 -23.50 0.20
N LEU A 128 12.34 -24.33 0.32
CA LEU A 128 11.03 -24.04 -0.27
C LEU A 128 10.37 -22.82 0.38
N GLY A 129 10.48 -22.66 1.70
CA GLY A 129 9.98 -21.47 2.40
C GLY A 129 10.67 -20.19 1.91
N ASN A 130 11.99 -20.23 1.78
CA ASN A 130 12.80 -19.12 1.28
C ASN A 130 12.58 -18.85 -0.22
N ARG A 131 12.15 -19.84 -0.99
CA ARG A 131 11.85 -19.67 -2.41
C ARG A 131 10.44 -19.13 -2.67
N TYR A 132 9.44 -19.60 -1.93
CA TYR A 132 8.03 -19.37 -2.28
C TYR A 132 7.22 -18.52 -1.28
N LEU A 133 7.69 -18.34 -0.03
CA LEU A 133 6.92 -17.66 1.02
C LEU A 133 7.53 -16.29 1.35
N SER A 134 6.72 -15.33 1.79
CA SER A 134 7.24 -14.07 2.33
C SER A 134 8.06 -14.33 3.61
N LEU A 135 9.01 -13.45 3.91
CA LEU A 135 9.83 -13.47 5.12
C LEU A 135 9.47 -12.29 6.03
N PRO A 136 9.62 -12.43 7.36
CA PRO A 136 9.41 -11.30 8.27
C PRO A 136 10.31 -10.10 7.98
N SER A 137 11.45 -10.31 7.32
CA SER A 137 12.38 -9.26 6.91
C SER A 137 12.09 -8.65 5.53
N ASP A 138 11.11 -9.17 4.77
CA ASP A 138 10.72 -8.58 3.49
C ASP A 138 10.09 -7.20 3.72
N ILE A 139 10.26 -6.28 2.77
CA ILE A 139 9.60 -4.97 2.84
C ILE A 139 8.07 -5.13 2.91
N ASN A 140 7.44 -4.25 3.69
CA ASN A 140 6.00 -4.25 3.94
C ASN A 140 5.45 -5.59 4.49
N SER A 141 6.30 -6.42 5.12
CA SER A 141 5.81 -7.60 5.83
C SER A 141 5.01 -7.21 7.07
N LEU A 142 4.13 -8.11 7.50
CA LEU A 142 3.48 -8.04 8.80
C LEU A 142 4.55 -8.05 9.90
N PRO A 143 4.69 -6.97 10.70
CA PRO A 143 5.73 -6.90 11.71
C PRO A 143 5.50 -7.95 12.79
N ILE A 144 6.59 -8.60 13.22
CA ILE A 144 6.58 -9.60 14.29
C ILE A 144 7.93 -9.55 15.01
N SER A 145 7.89 -9.52 16.34
CA SER A 145 9.10 -9.52 17.18
C SER A 145 9.66 -10.93 17.36
N GLU A 146 10.98 -11.05 17.44
CA GLU A 146 11.68 -12.30 17.77
C GLU A 146 11.28 -13.49 16.88
N TRP A 147 11.02 -13.24 15.60
CA TRP A 147 10.48 -14.26 14.69
C TRP A 147 11.43 -15.46 14.51
N GLU A 148 12.72 -15.25 14.74
CA GLU A 148 13.74 -16.28 14.71
C GLU A 148 13.51 -17.36 15.78
N SER A 149 12.96 -16.98 16.95
CA SER A 149 12.69 -17.87 18.08
C SER A 149 11.38 -18.66 17.95
N LEU A 150 10.53 -18.29 16.99
CA LEU A 150 9.23 -18.94 16.76
C LEU A 150 9.40 -20.37 16.28
N THR A 151 8.47 -21.24 16.71
CA THR A 151 8.36 -22.60 16.19
C THR A 151 8.03 -22.59 14.70
N ASP A 152 8.30 -23.71 14.02
CA ASP A 152 8.00 -23.86 12.59
C ASP A 152 6.50 -23.62 12.29
N LEU A 153 5.61 -24.08 13.18
CA LEU A 153 4.17 -23.84 13.06
C LEU A 153 3.83 -22.36 13.22
N GLN A 154 4.41 -21.68 14.21
CA GLN A 154 4.19 -20.25 14.45
C GLN A 154 4.68 -19.39 13.27
N ARG A 155 5.82 -19.73 12.65
CA ARG A 155 6.28 -19.08 11.42
C ARG A 155 5.30 -19.27 10.26
N CYS A 156 4.77 -20.48 10.10
CA CYS A 156 3.73 -20.76 9.10
C CYS A 156 2.42 -20.01 9.38
N MET A 157 2.04 -19.83 10.65
CA MET A 157 0.88 -19.01 11.06
C MET A 157 1.08 -17.54 10.75
N TRP A 158 2.25 -16.99 11.08
CA TRP A 158 2.63 -15.63 10.71
C TRP A 158 2.54 -15.44 9.20
N TYR A 159 3.09 -16.36 8.40
CA TYR A 159 3.02 -16.28 6.95
C TYR A 159 1.57 -16.29 6.42
N ALA A 160 0.68 -17.07 7.04
CA ALA A 160 -0.73 -17.09 6.66
C ALA A 160 -1.41 -15.73 6.95
N LEU A 161 -1.07 -15.10 8.09
CA LEU A 161 -1.53 -13.75 8.43
C LEU A 161 -0.97 -12.70 7.46
N ASP A 162 0.34 -12.70 7.22
CA ASP A 162 1.02 -11.78 6.29
C ASP A 162 0.44 -11.89 4.87
N SER A 163 0.25 -13.11 4.37
CA SER A 163 -0.32 -13.32 3.04
C SER A 163 -1.76 -12.84 2.93
N ASN A 164 -2.56 -12.99 4.00
CA ASN A 164 -3.93 -12.50 4.02
C ASN A 164 -3.97 -10.96 4.05
N GLN A 165 -3.08 -10.33 4.82
CA GLN A 165 -2.91 -8.88 4.80
C GLN A 165 -2.53 -8.43 3.39
N ARG A 166 -1.42 -8.92 2.82
CA ARG A 166 -0.97 -8.58 1.46
C ARG A 166 -2.03 -8.78 0.38
N ALA A 167 -2.82 -9.86 0.48
CA ALA A 167 -3.92 -10.10 -0.44
C ALA A 167 -5.02 -9.03 -0.34
N GLN A 168 -5.31 -8.54 0.86
CA GLN A 168 -6.25 -7.43 1.07
C GLN A 168 -5.66 -6.11 0.56
N GLU A 169 -4.40 -5.80 0.85
CA GLU A 169 -3.73 -4.59 0.37
C GLU A 169 -3.72 -4.53 -1.17
N CYS A 170 -3.41 -5.67 -1.82
CA CYS A 170 -3.48 -5.81 -3.27
C CYS A 170 -4.91 -5.67 -3.81
N ALA A 171 -5.92 -6.15 -3.08
CA ALA A 171 -7.31 -6.00 -3.46
C ALA A 171 -7.76 -4.53 -3.41
N ASP A 172 -7.37 -3.82 -2.37
CA ASP A 172 -7.67 -2.39 -2.21
C ASP A 172 -7.01 -1.60 -3.34
N LEU A 173 -5.73 -1.88 -3.62
CA LEU A 173 -5.00 -1.31 -4.74
C LEU A 173 -5.67 -1.57 -6.11
N ILE A 174 -6.09 -2.80 -6.39
CA ILE A 174 -6.81 -3.13 -7.63
C ILE A 174 -8.12 -2.32 -7.73
N THR A 175 -8.82 -2.14 -6.60
CA THR A 175 -10.07 -1.37 -6.55
C THR A 175 -9.81 0.11 -6.80
N GLU A 176 -8.74 0.68 -6.23
CA GLU A 176 -8.31 2.06 -6.47
C GLU A 176 -7.97 2.32 -7.94
N PHE A 177 -7.47 1.31 -8.66
CA PHE A 177 -7.24 1.36 -10.11
C PHE A 177 -8.49 0.97 -10.95
N GLY A 178 -9.68 0.96 -10.36
CA GLY A 178 -10.95 0.71 -11.05
C GLY A 178 -11.21 -0.75 -11.43
N GLY A 179 -10.46 -1.68 -10.83
CA GLY A 179 -10.63 -3.12 -10.96
C GLY A 179 -11.79 -3.66 -10.13
N ILE A 180 -12.20 -4.90 -10.43
CA ILE A 180 -13.24 -5.64 -9.71
C ILE A 180 -12.58 -6.71 -8.85
N VAL A 181 -12.81 -6.66 -7.54
CA VAL A 181 -12.34 -7.68 -6.59
C VAL A 181 -13.51 -8.46 -6.01
N ARG A 182 -13.39 -9.80 -5.96
CA ARG A 182 -14.35 -10.67 -5.29
C ARG A 182 -13.65 -11.63 -4.35
N THR A 183 -14.30 -11.94 -3.23
CA THR A 183 -13.79 -12.90 -2.24
C THR A 183 -14.46 -14.25 -2.45
N LEU A 184 -13.69 -15.32 -2.31
CA LEU A 184 -14.17 -16.70 -2.34
C LEU A 184 -13.51 -17.49 -1.21
N ASP A 185 -14.29 -18.16 -0.38
CA ASP A 185 -13.75 -19.03 0.65
C ASP A 185 -13.43 -20.42 0.08
N PHE A 186 -12.37 -21.06 0.57
CA PHE A 186 -11.95 -22.40 0.13
C PHE A 186 -13.09 -23.43 0.20
N THR A 187 -13.93 -23.35 1.24
CA THR A 187 -15.09 -24.22 1.47
C THR A 187 -16.17 -24.08 0.39
N GLN A 188 -16.15 -22.98 -0.36
CA GLN A 188 -17.10 -22.69 -1.44
C GLN A 188 -16.61 -23.19 -2.81
N ILE A 189 -15.31 -23.44 -3.02
CA ILE A 189 -14.79 -23.95 -4.31
C ILE A 189 -15.46 -25.26 -4.77
N PRO A 190 -15.74 -26.24 -3.89
CA PRO A 190 -16.47 -27.44 -4.30
C PRO A 190 -17.83 -27.15 -4.95
N GLN A 191 -18.49 -26.07 -4.54
CA GLN A 191 -19.80 -25.65 -4.99
C GLN A 191 -19.69 -24.95 -6.35
N THR A 192 -20.04 -25.65 -7.42
CA THR A 192 -19.91 -25.11 -8.79
C THR A 192 -20.67 -23.78 -8.97
N LEU A 193 -21.81 -23.62 -8.32
CA LEU A 193 -22.60 -22.39 -8.38
C LEU A 193 -21.82 -21.18 -7.85
N SER A 194 -21.09 -21.34 -6.75
CA SER A 194 -20.28 -20.26 -6.14
C SER A 194 -19.16 -19.82 -7.10
N VAL A 195 -18.48 -20.75 -7.76
CA VAL A 195 -17.46 -20.44 -8.77
C VAL A 195 -18.07 -19.72 -9.98
N MET A 196 -19.24 -20.16 -10.46
CA MET A 196 -19.93 -19.49 -11.56
C MET A 196 -20.42 -18.09 -11.19
N GLN A 197 -20.88 -17.89 -9.95
CA GLN A 197 -21.29 -16.58 -9.45
C GLN A 197 -20.11 -15.61 -9.40
N ILE A 198 -18.97 -16.03 -8.87
CA ILE A 198 -17.74 -15.23 -8.87
C ILE A 198 -17.31 -14.90 -10.30
N ALA A 199 -17.31 -15.88 -11.21
CA ALA A 199 -16.96 -15.65 -12.60
C ALA A 199 -17.88 -14.60 -13.27
N ARG A 200 -19.21 -14.69 -13.03
CA ARG A 200 -20.17 -13.71 -13.52
C ARG A 200 -19.96 -12.32 -12.92
N GLN A 201 -19.68 -12.24 -11.62
CA GLN A 201 -19.41 -10.98 -10.92
C GLN A 201 -18.15 -10.29 -11.41
N LEU A 202 -17.14 -11.08 -11.84
CA LEU A 202 -15.94 -10.62 -12.52
C LEU A 202 -16.14 -10.46 -14.03
N GLN A 203 -17.39 -10.51 -14.50
CA GLN A 203 -17.75 -10.33 -15.92
C GLN A 203 -17.09 -11.33 -16.88
N LEU A 204 -16.62 -12.48 -16.39
CA LEU A 204 -16.06 -13.54 -17.23
C LEU A 204 -17.16 -14.20 -18.06
N LYS A 205 -16.86 -14.48 -19.33
CA LYS A 205 -17.78 -15.20 -20.22
C LYS A 205 -17.95 -16.64 -19.73
N LEU A 206 -19.16 -17.03 -19.33
CA LEU A 206 -19.46 -18.39 -18.90
C LEU A 206 -19.44 -19.37 -20.09
N ALA A 207 -19.00 -20.61 -19.85
CA ALA A 207 -19.00 -21.66 -20.87
C ALA A 207 -20.43 -22.15 -21.19
N PHE A 208 -21.31 -22.12 -20.20
CA PHE A 208 -22.69 -22.57 -20.26
C PHE A 208 -23.63 -21.58 -19.55
N PRO A 209 -24.92 -21.50 -19.93
CA PRO A 209 -25.91 -20.76 -19.15
C PRO A 209 -26.08 -21.37 -17.75
N VAL A 210 -26.25 -20.54 -16.73
CA VAL A 210 -26.34 -20.94 -15.31
C VAL A 210 -27.47 -21.96 -15.05
N THR A 211 -28.53 -21.92 -15.86
CA THR A 211 -29.72 -22.78 -15.73
C THR A 211 -29.50 -24.25 -16.06
N ALA A 212 -28.37 -24.62 -16.67
CA ALA A 212 -28.11 -25.99 -17.11
C ALA A 212 -27.48 -26.92 -16.06
N PHE A 213 -27.27 -26.44 -14.82
CA PHE A 213 -26.57 -27.23 -13.80
C PHE A 213 -27.53 -28.04 -12.90
N SER A 214 -27.46 -29.36 -13.03
CA SER A 214 -28.05 -30.30 -12.07
C SER A 214 -27.05 -30.64 -10.97
N PRO A 215 -27.41 -30.61 -9.67
CA PRO A 215 -26.49 -30.77 -8.53
C PRO A 215 -25.92 -32.19 -8.32
N VAL A 216 -25.83 -33.03 -9.35
CA VAL A 216 -25.60 -34.49 -9.25
C VAL A 216 -24.14 -34.88 -8.93
N TRP A 217 -23.25 -33.95 -8.63
CA TRP A 217 -21.89 -34.28 -8.20
C TRP A 217 -21.83 -34.50 -6.69
N GLY A 218 -22.31 -35.68 -6.27
CA GLY A 218 -22.16 -36.16 -4.91
C GLY A 218 -20.70 -36.19 -4.47
N GLN A 219 -20.40 -35.52 -3.35
CA GLN A 219 -19.13 -35.64 -2.66
C GLN A 219 -18.94 -37.11 -2.24
N LYS A 220 -18.00 -37.83 -2.87
CA LYS A 220 -17.50 -39.08 -2.31
C LYS A 220 -16.81 -38.73 -1.00
N ASN A 221 -17.50 -39.00 0.12
CA ASN A 221 -16.99 -38.83 1.48
C ASN A 221 -15.62 -39.52 1.61
N ARG A 222 -14.57 -38.72 1.79
CA ARG A 222 -13.28 -39.21 2.25
C ARG A 222 -13.42 -39.64 3.73
N LYS A 223 -12.79 -40.78 4.04
CA LYS A 223 -12.85 -41.56 5.28
C LYS A 223 -12.86 -40.69 6.55
N ALA A 224 -13.76 -41.05 7.48
CA ALA A 224 -13.99 -40.34 8.75
C ALA A 224 -12.90 -40.59 9.81
N ASP A 225 -12.02 -41.58 9.63
CA ASP A 225 -11.14 -42.07 10.69
C ASP A 225 -9.92 -41.18 10.99
N SER A 226 -9.57 -40.21 10.14
CA SER A 226 -8.46 -39.27 10.44
C SER A 226 -8.91 -38.00 11.20
N ARG A 227 -10.20 -37.82 11.49
CA ARG A 227 -10.72 -36.55 12.05
C ARG A 227 -10.28 -36.29 13.50
N LYS A 228 -10.20 -37.32 14.34
CA LYS A 228 -9.91 -37.12 15.78
C LYS A 228 -8.49 -36.62 16.05
N GLU A 229 -7.48 -37.15 15.36
CA GLU A 229 -6.10 -36.67 15.51
C GLU A 229 -5.94 -35.24 14.96
N LEU A 230 -6.63 -34.92 13.86
CA LEU A 230 -6.68 -33.57 13.29
C LEU A 230 -7.30 -32.55 14.25
N ASP A 231 -8.31 -32.93 15.04
CA ASP A 231 -8.99 -32.02 15.97
C ASP A 231 -8.09 -31.61 17.15
N VAL A 232 -7.33 -32.55 17.74
CA VAL A 232 -6.39 -32.24 18.84
C VAL A 232 -5.28 -31.32 18.36
N THR A 233 -4.66 -31.63 17.21
CA THR A 233 -3.64 -30.76 16.61
C THR A 233 -4.19 -29.37 16.29
N ARG A 234 -5.46 -29.25 15.88
CA ARG A 234 -6.09 -27.95 15.61
C ARG A 234 -6.29 -27.12 16.87
N GLN A 235 -6.64 -27.73 18.00
CA GLN A 235 -6.78 -27.01 19.28
C GLN A 235 -5.45 -26.45 19.78
N GLU A 236 -4.38 -27.26 19.75
CA GLU A 236 -3.04 -26.80 20.10
C GLU A 236 -2.56 -25.69 19.15
N ALA A 237 -2.85 -25.82 17.86
CA ALA A 237 -2.55 -24.80 16.87
C ALA A 237 -3.33 -23.49 17.12
N ALA A 238 -4.58 -23.55 17.59
CA ALA A 238 -5.34 -22.35 17.92
C ALA A 238 -4.68 -21.52 19.04
N ALA A 239 -4.22 -22.17 20.12
CA ALA A 239 -3.50 -21.47 21.19
C ALA A 239 -2.18 -20.84 20.71
N GLN A 240 -1.45 -21.52 19.83
CA GLN A 240 -0.24 -20.96 19.22
C GLN A 240 -0.56 -19.79 18.27
N PHE A 241 -1.70 -19.86 17.57
CA PHE A 241 -2.15 -18.82 16.66
C PHE A 241 -2.46 -17.52 17.40
N ASP A 242 -3.17 -17.60 18.52
CA ASP A 242 -3.48 -16.43 19.36
C ASP A 242 -2.19 -15.73 19.85
N ARG A 243 -1.17 -16.51 20.23
CA ARG A 243 0.16 -15.96 20.57
C ARG A 243 0.80 -15.22 19.40
N VAL A 244 0.75 -15.76 18.18
CA VAL A 244 1.32 -15.09 16.99
C VAL A 244 0.56 -13.79 16.68
N VAL A 245 -0.76 -13.77 16.84
CA VAL A 245 -1.57 -12.56 16.69
C VAL A 245 -1.16 -11.51 17.73
N GLN A 246 -1.03 -11.89 19.00
CA GLN A 246 -0.58 -10.96 20.06
C GLN A 246 0.81 -10.38 19.78
N LEU A 247 1.78 -11.20 19.37
CA LEU A 247 3.13 -10.75 19.01
C LEU A 247 3.11 -9.77 17.83
N THR A 248 2.25 -10.03 16.85
CA THR A 248 2.07 -9.17 15.68
C THR A 248 1.48 -7.82 16.09
N GLU A 249 0.41 -7.80 16.88
CA GLU A 249 -0.24 -6.56 17.31
C GLU A 249 0.68 -5.73 18.23
N HIS A 250 1.42 -6.40 19.12
CA HIS A 250 2.47 -5.75 19.90
C HIS A 250 3.55 -5.13 19.00
N ALA A 251 4.05 -5.86 18.00
CA ALA A 251 5.04 -5.35 17.06
C ALA A 251 4.51 -4.17 16.22
N LYS A 252 3.23 -4.18 15.82
CA LYS A 252 2.58 -3.03 15.15
C LYS A 252 2.51 -1.81 16.08
N ALA A 253 2.11 -1.99 17.33
CA ALA A 253 2.05 -0.91 18.31
C ALA A 253 3.44 -0.30 18.56
N MET A 254 4.46 -1.14 18.75
CA MET A 254 5.84 -0.69 18.92
C MET A 254 6.37 0.03 17.68
N LYS A 255 6.08 -0.47 16.47
CA LYS A 255 6.44 0.20 15.21
C LYS A 255 5.77 1.57 15.09
N ALA A 256 4.49 1.69 15.47
CA ALA A 256 3.76 2.96 15.45
C ALA A 256 4.34 3.99 16.45
N LEU A 257 4.67 3.56 17.66
CA LEU A 257 5.33 4.41 18.66
C LEU A 257 6.71 4.87 18.20
N ALA A 258 7.51 3.97 17.60
CA ALA A 258 8.81 4.30 17.05
C ALA A 258 8.71 5.30 15.88
N ALA A 259 7.72 5.11 15.00
CA ALA A 259 7.40 6.03 13.91
C ALA A 259 7.03 7.43 14.43
N GLU A 260 6.14 7.51 15.43
CA GLU A 260 5.77 8.79 16.05
C GLU A 260 6.99 9.50 16.65
N ARG A 261 7.80 8.77 17.43
CA ARG A 261 9.01 9.34 18.03
C ARG A 261 9.96 9.85 16.95
N SER A 262 10.19 9.06 15.91
CA SER A 262 11.05 9.45 14.79
C SER A 262 10.55 10.72 14.07
N ALA A 263 9.24 10.84 13.84
CA ALA A 263 8.64 12.03 13.24
C ALA A 263 8.80 13.27 14.14
N ARG A 264 8.60 13.14 15.45
CA ARG A 264 8.84 14.24 16.42
C ARG A 264 10.31 14.64 16.48
N ASP A 265 11.20 13.66 16.54
CA ASP A 265 12.65 13.89 16.59
C ASP A 265 13.14 14.57 15.31
N PHE A 266 12.62 14.18 14.13
CA PHE A 266 12.87 14.84 12.86
C PHE A 266 12.44 16.31 12.86
N LEU A 267 11.21 16.61 13.28
CA LEU A 267 10.74 18.00 13.39
C LEU A 267 11.58 18.84 14.35
N LYS A 268 11.89 18.28 15.52
CA LYS A 268 12.61 19.00 16.57
C LYS A 268 14.06 19.25 16.21
N SER A 269 14.77 18.22 15.74
CA SER A 269 16.20 18.30 15.43
C SER A 269 16.47 19.01 14.10
N GLY A 270 15.64 18.76 13.08
CA GLY A 270 15.81 19.37 11.76
C GLY A 270 15.30 20.81 11.67
N PHE A 271 14.22 21.13 12.39
CA PHE A 271 13.49 22.39 12.18
C PHE A 271 13.20 23.17 13.47
N GLY A 272 13.58 22.65 14.64
CA GLY A 272 13.24 23.28 15.92
C GLY A 272 11.73 23.26 16.23
N VAL A 273 10.94 22.44 15.53
CA VAL A 273 9.49 22.35 15.68
C VAL A 273 9.15 21.22 16.66
N THR A 274 8.72 21.54 17.88
CA THR A 274 8.30 20.52 18.86
C THR A 274 6.83 20.14 18.74
N ASP A 275 6.00 21.10 18.35
CA ASP A 275 4.57 20.94 18.12
C ASP A 275 4.14 21.92 17.04
N VAL A 276 3.51 21.41 15.98
CA VAL A 276 3.20 22.20 14.78
C VAL A 276 2.29 23.38 15.09
N ARG A 277 1.26 23.20 15.93
CA ARG A 277 0.27 24.23 16.21
C ARG A 277 0.83 25.37 17.07
N SER A 278 1.62 25.05 18.08
CA SER A 278 2.26 26.05 18.96
C SER A 278 3.45 26.77 18.31
N PHE A 279 4.03 26.19 17.25
CA PHE A 279 5.07 26.85 16.46
C PHE A 279 4.52 27.99 15.60
N ILE A 280 3.25 27.91 15.20
CA ILE A 280 2.59 28.89 14.32
C ILE A 280 2.02 30.05 15.16
N PRO A 281 2.29 31.33 14.82
CA PRO A 281 1.68 32.46 15.50
C PRO A 281 0.15 32.39 15.46
N SER A 282 -0.50 32.71 16.59
CA SER A 282 -1.96 32.54 16.75
C SER A 282 -2.80 33.24 15.68
N ASP A 283 -2.34 34.39 15.19
CA ASP A 283 -3.06 35.14 14.13
C ASP A 283 -2.96 34.44 12.78
N ASP A 284 -1.79 33.87 12.44
CA ASP A 284 -1.59 33.10 11.21
C ASP A 284 -2.36 31.78 11.27
N LEU A 285 -2.32 31.08 12.42
CA LEU A 285 -3.10 29.87 12.65
C LEU A 285 -4.61 30.12 12.44
N ARG A 286 -5.14 31.21 13.04
CA ARG A 286 -6.53 31.60 12.86
C ARG A 286 -6.84 31.90 11.38
N HIS A 287 -5.99 32.67 10.72
CA HIS A 287 -6.18 33.04 9.33
C HIS A 287 -6.22 31.83 8.39
N ILE A 288 -5.31 30.86 8.58
CA ILE A 288 -5.28 29.63 7.79
C ILE A 288 -6.56 28.81 8.04
N CYS A 289 -6.97 28.62 9.29
CA CYS A 289 -8.19 27.88 9.64
C CYS A 289 -9.45 28.51 9.03
N GLU A 290 -9.61 29.82 9.14
CA GLU A 290 -10.76 30.54 8.56
C GLU A 290 -10.75 30.47 7.03
N THR A 291 -9.57 30.56 6.41
CA THR A 291 -9.43 30.49 4.96
C THR A 291 -9.65 29.07 4.43
N TYR A 292 -9.26 28.05 5.19
CA TYR A 292 -9.58 26.65 4.90
C TYR A 292 -11.09 26.41 4.89
N ALA A 293 -11.81 26.90 5.90
CA ALA A 293 -13.26 26.78 5.95
C ALA A 293 -13.93 27.43 4.72
N LYS A 294 -13.45 28.60 4.28
CA LYS A 294 -13.92 29.26 3.06
C LYS A 294 -13.59 28.46 1.80
N TYR A 295 -12.38 27.92 1.70
CA TYR A 295 -11.94 27.10 0.56
C TYR A 295 -12.80 25.84 0.42
N VAL A 296 -13.04 25.15 1.55
CA VAL A 296 -13.85 23.92 1.57
C VAL A 296 -15.32 24.18 1.23
N LEU A 297 -15.83 25.37 1.56
CA LEU A 297 -17.21 25.74 1.25
C LEU A 297 -17.39 26.11 -0.24
N ASN A 298 -16.40 26.77 -0.84
CA ASN A 298 -16.60 27.47 -2.11
C ASN A 298 -15.79 26.88 -3.30
N VAL A 299 -14.72 26.12 -3.04
CA VAL A 299 -13.77 25.69 -4.08
C VAL A 299 -13.66 24.18 -4.22
N SER A 300 -13.45 23.47 -3.11
CA SER A 300 -13.23 22.02 -3.08
C SER A 300 -13.90 21.38 -1.88
N THR A 301 -14.18 20.08 -1.89
CA THR A 301 -14.63 19.38 -0.67
C THR A 301 -13.45 19.10 0.27
N ALA A 302 -13.73 18.93 1.57
CA ALA A 302 -12.70 18.68 2.58
C ALA A 302 -11.89 17.40 2.32
N ASN A 303 -12.53 16.36 1.75
CA ASN A 303 -11.86 15.10 1.42
C ASN A 303 -11.01 15.15 0.14
N MET A 304 -11.11 16.24 -0.64
CA MET A 304 -10.31 16.45 -1.85
C MET A 304 -9.21 17.51 -1.64
N ALA A 305 -9.43 18.49 -0.76
CA ALA A 305 -8.40 19.46 -0.41
C ALA A 305 -7.33 18.80 0.48
N ALA A 306 -6.07 19.25 0.36
CA ALA A 306 -5.04 18.97 1.36
C ALA A 306 -5.61 19.25 2.76
N SER A 307 -5.40 18.32 3.70
CA SER A 307 -5.99 18.44 5.03
C SER A 307 -5.51 19.71 5.75
N LEU A 308 -6.28 20.21 6.71
CA LEU A 308 -5.87 21.36 7.50
C LEU A 308 -4.59 21.03 8.29
N GLU A 309 -4.49 19.83 8.83
CA GLU A 309 -3.32 19.31 9.55
C GLU A 309 -2.06 19.30 8.66
N THR A 310 -2.13 18.75 7.46
CA THR A 310 -1.04 18.77 6.46
C THR A 310 -0.69 20.21 6.09
N SER A 311 -1.69 21.07 5.92
CA SER A 311 -1.49 22.47 5.58
C SER A 311 -0.75 23.25 6.68
N LEU A 312 -1.09 23.04 7.95
CA LEU A 312 -0.37 23.66 9.07
C LEU A 312 1.08 23.16 9.14
N LEU A 313 1.31 21.88 8.88
CA LEU A 313 2.65 21.32 8.79
C LEU A 313 3.48 21.98 7.67
N LEU A 314 2.90 22.19 6.49
CA LEU A 314 3.53 22.92 5.38
C LEU A 314 3.93 24.34 5.78
N PHE A 315 3.03 25.07 6.45
CA PHE A 315 3.31 26.42 6.92
C PHE A 315 4.46 26.44 7.93
N ALA A 316 4.44 25.55 8.92
CA ALA A 316 5.49 25.45 9.94
C ALA A 316 6.85 25.09 9.34
N LEU A 317 6.91 24.16 8.38
CA LEU A 317 8.16 23.79 7.70
C LEU A 317 8.70 24.94 6.84
N HIS A 318 7.83 25.65 6.12
CA HIS A 318 8.23 26.85 5.38
C HIS A 318 8.78 27.93 6.32
N MET A 319 8.11 28.19 7.46
CA MET A 319 8.58 29.15 8.46
C MET A 319 9.97 28.80 9.01
N ALA A 320 10.20 27.51 9.29
CA ALA A 320 11.44 27.03 9.87
C ALA A 320 12.60 27.06 8.86
N GLN A 321 12.36 26.62 7.62
CA GLN A 321 13.40 26.52 6.59
C GLN A 321 13.66 27.85 5.86
N LYS A 322 12.65 28.72 5.75
CA LYS A 322 12.67 29.93 4.91
C LYS A 322 13.22 29.65 3.49
N PRO A 323 12.65 28.68 2.78
CA PRO A 323 13.13 28.27 1.48
C PRO A 323 13.05 29.42 0.46
N GLU A 324 14.06 29.55 -0.40
CA GLU A 324 14.02 30.54 -1.49
C GLU A 324 12.91 30.23 -2.48
N VAL A 325 12.70 28.94 -2.79
CA VAL A 325 11.64 28.45 -3.67
C VAL A 325 11.07 27.14 -3.12
N CYS A 326 9.74 27.05 -3.03
CA CYS A 326 9.00 25.82 -2.76
C CYS A 326 8.33 25.30 -4.01
N VAL A 327 8.15 23.98 -4.08
CA VAL A 327 7.33 23.34 -5.12
C VAL A 327 6.13 22.64 -4.48
N ASP A 328 4.96 22.93 -5.04
CA ASP A 328 3.66 22.41 -4.64
C ASP A 328 3.07 21.62 -5.81
N LEU A 329 3.23 20.29 -5.80
CA LEU A 329 2.75 19.40 -6.85
C LEU A 329 1.36 18.89 -6.46
N GLY A 330 0.30 19.45 -7.02
CA GLY A 330 -1.08 19.30 -6.54
C GLY A 330 -1.54 20.65 -6.00
N SER A 331 -2.21 21.43 -6.85
CA SER A 331 -2.55 22.80 -6.53
C SER A 331 -3.84 22.92 -5.71
N GLY A 332 -4.08 24.10 -5.13
CA GLY A 332 -5.32 24.38 -4.40
C GLY A 332 -5.05 25.06 -3.06
N PHE A 333 -5.48 24.42 -1.97
CA PHE A 333 -5.31 25.02 -0.64
C PHE A 333 -3.85 24.99 -0.15
N SER A 334 -3.09 23.95 -0.49
CA SER A 334 -1.63 23.90 -0.24
C SER A 334 -0.93 25.09 -0.89
N SER A 335 -1.32 25.46 -2.12
CA SER A 335 -0.81 26.64 -2.84
C SER A 335 -1.07 27.94 -2.09
N PHE A 336 -2.28 28.09 -1.51
CA PHE A 336 -2.60 29.24 -0.66
C PHE A 336 -1.67 29.31 0.55
N VAL A 337 -1.52 28.20 1.28
CA VAL A 337 -0.74 28.19 2.52
C VAL A 337 0.74 28.47 2.28
N LEU A 338 1.34 27.86 1.26
CA LEU A 338 2.74 28.10 0.92
C LEU A 338 2.97 29.54 0.47
N ARG A 339 2.05 30.13 -0.31
CA ARG A 339 2.18 31.54 -0.75
C ARG A 339 1.94 32.52 0.39
N TYR A 340 1.02 32.21 1.29
CA TYR A 340 0.82 32.97 2.51
C TYR A 340 2.09 32.96 3.39
N ALA A 341 2.71 31.79 3.56
CA ALA A 341 4.00 31.67 4.23
C ALA A 341 5.11 32.46 3.54
N ALA A 342 5.22 32.36 2.20
CA ALA A 342 6.22 33.08 1.42
C ALA A 342 6.05 34.60 1.49
N GLN A 343 4.81 35.11 1.47
CA GLN A 343 4.54 36.53 1.65
C GLN A 343 5.02 37.05 3.02
N LYS A 344 4.90 36.22 4.08
CA LYS A 344 5.27 36.58 5.45
C LYS A 344 6.76 36.39 5.76
N HIS A 345 7.37 35.36 5.19
CA HIS A 345 8.68 34.88 5.58
C HIS A 345 9.72 34.90 4.46
N GLY A 346 9.34 35.42 3.28
CA GLY A 346 10.17 35.45 2.08
C GLY A 346 10.11 34.15 1.28
N GLY A 347 10.64 34.18 0.07
CA GLY A 347 10.66 33.05 -0.86
C GLY A 347 9.61 33.14 -1.97
N ALA A 348 9.59 32.14 -2.83
CA ALA A 348 8.66 32.00 -3.94
C ALA A 348 8.03 30.60 -3.96
N VAL A 349 6.89 30.46 -4.64
CA VAL A 349 6.17 29.18 -4.74
C VAL A 349 5.88 28.89 -6.20
N ILE A 350 6.20 27.67 -6.63
CA ILE A 350 5.78 27.11 -7.91
C ILE A 350 4.69 26.09 -7.60
N SER A 351 3.46 26.34 -8.06
CA SER A 351 2.34 25.40 -7.89
C SER A 351 2.06 24.72 -9.23
N VAL A 352 1.97 23.41 -9.20
CA VAL A 352 1.94 22.55 -10.37
C VAL A 352 0.73 21.64 -10.31
N ASP A 353 0.06 21.43 -11.44
CA ASP A 353 -1.09 20.53 -11.52
C ASP A 353 -1.16 19.81 -12.87
N ASP A 354 -1.80 18.63 -12.92
CA ASP A 354 -2.10 17.94 -14.18
C ASP A 354 -3.44 18.41 -14.79
N SER A 355 -4.18 19.29 -14.10
CA SER A 355 -5.42 19.90 -14.55
C SER A 355 -5.33 21.42 -14.70
N ALA A 356 -5.36 21.91 -15.95
CA ALA A 356 -5.42 23.33 -16.25
C ALA A 356 -6.67 24.02 -15.65
N GLU A 357 -7.79 23.30 -15.55
CA GLU A 357 -8.99 23.80 -14.89
C GLU A 357 -8.73 24.05 -13.39
N TRP A 358 -8.05 23.11 -12.73
CA TRP A 358 -7.75 23.21 -11.31
C TRP A 358 -6.76 24.36 -11.04
N LEU A 359 -5.72 24.53 -11.87
CA LEU A 359 -4.84 25.71 -11.82
C LEU A 359 -5.63 27.02 -11.95
N GLY A 360 -6.62 27.08 -12.85
CA GLY A 360 -7.49 28.23 -13.00
C GLY A 360 -8.34 28.54 -11.77
N ARG A 361 -8.83 27.50 -11.07
CA ARG A 361 -9.55 27.65 -9.79
C ARG A 361 -8.61 28.14 -8.68
N THR A 362 -7.44 27.53 -8.57
CA THR A 362 -6.39 27.92 -7.61
C THR A 362 -5.99 29.38 -7.82
N GLY A 363 -5.72 29.81 -9.05
CA GLY A 363 -5.35 31.20 -9.36
C GLY A 363 -6.42 32.22 -8.98
N ARG A 364 -7.71 31.92 -9.21
CA ARG A 364 -8.80 32.79 -8.77
C ARG A 364 -8.86 32.92 -7.25
N PHE A 365 -8.78 31.79 -6.54
CA PHE A 365 -8.80 31.79 -5.07
C PHE A 365 -7.61 32.57 -4.47
N LEU A 366 -6.41 32.38 -5.03
CA LEU A 366 -5.22 33.14 -4.62
C LEU A 366 -5.42 34.65 -4.80
N ASN A 367 -5.95 35.08 -5.94
CA ASN A 367 -6.22 36.50 -6.20
C ASN A 367 -7.28 37.06 -5.25
N GLU A 368 -8.34 36.30 -4.93
CA GLU A 368 -9.35 36.69 -3.94
C GLU A 368 -8.76 36.87 -2.53
N CYS A 369 -7.73 36.08 -2.18
CA CYS A 369 -6.98 36.22 -0.95
C CYS A 369 -5.87 37.31 -1.00
N GLY A 370 -5.71 38.01 -2.13
CA GLY A 370 -4.66 39.02 -2.30
C GLY A 370 -3.24 38.44 -2.39
N LEU A 371 -3.11 37.18 -2.81
CA LEU A 371 -1.83 36.50 -3.03
C LEU A 371 -1.47 36.47 -4.51
N ALA A 372 -0.17 36.37 -4.80
CA ALA A 372 0.33 36.26 -6.17
C ALA A 372 -0.13 34.92 -6.81
N SER A 373 -0.58 34.98 -8.06
CA SER A 373 -1.02 33.84 -8.88
C SER A 373 -0.07 33.54 -10.04
N ASP A 374 1.17 34.02 -9.96
CA ASP A 374 2.28 33.67 -10.85
C ASP A 374 2.78 32.23 -10.60
N ASN A 375 3.55 31.67 -11.53
CA ASN A 375 4.15 30.33 -11.39
C ASN A 375 3.14 29.20 -11.13
N LEU A 376 1.95 29.32 -11.72
CA LEU A 376 0.99 28.21 -11.87
C LEU A 376 1.31 27.47 -13.17
N LEU A 377 1.78 26.23 -13.07
CA LEU A 377 2.30 25.47 -14.22
C LEU A 377 1.59 24.13 -14.38
N GLU A 378 1.35 23.74 -15.64
CA GLU A 378 0.95 22.36 -15.92
C GLU A 378 2.13 21.40 -15.67
N PHE A 379 1.82 20.20 -15.16
CA PHE A 379 2.82 19.23 -14.73
C PHE A 379 3.81 18.83 -15.83
N GLU A 380 3.35 18.57 -17.05
CA GLU A 380 4.23 18.19 -18.15
C GLU A 380 5.19 19.34 -18.55
N ARG A 381 4.70 20.58 -18.49
CA ARG A 381 5.55 21.75 -18.71
C ARG A 381 6.61 21.84 -17.62
N PHE A 382 6.23 21.77 -16.36
CA PHE A 382 7.16 21.82 -15.23
C PHE A 382 8.21 20.69 -15.30
N ARG A 383 7.76 19.45 -15.53
CA ARG A 383 8.60 18.25 -15.63
C ARG A 383 9.65 18.36 -16.73
N SER A 384 9.29 18.93 -17.88
CA SER A 384 10.21 19.10 -19.01
C SER A 384 11.18 20.27 -18.85
N SER A 385 10.79 21.32 -18.12
CA SER A 385 11.61 22.52 -17.96
C SER A 385 12.49 22.51 -16.72
N THR A 386 12.08 21.82 -15.66
CA THR A 386 12.77 21.90 -14.38
C THR A 386 14.04 21.05 -14.38
N LYS A 387 15.13 21.65 -13.91
CA LYS A 387 16.42 20.99 -13.62
C LYS A 387 16.90 21.28 -12.21
N GLU A 388 16.10 22.03 -11.47
CA GLU A 388 16.42 22.53 -10.15
C GLU A 388 15.91 21.55 -9.09
N SER A 389 16.60 21.55 -7.95
CA SER A 389 16.19 20.88 -6.73
C SER A 389 15.74 21.91 -5.72
N PHE A 390 14.75 21.57 -4.90
CA PHE A 390 14.05 22.48 -4.03
C PHE A 390 14.16 22.02 -2.56
N PRO A 391 14.36 22.96 -1.62
CA PRO A 391 14.42 22.66 -0.18
C PRO A 391 13.09 22.16 0.39
N LEU A 392 11.95 22.54 -0.20
CA LEU A 392 10.63 22.10 0.22
C LEU A 392 9.79 21.70 -0.99
N VAL A 393 9.43 20.41 -1.04
CA VAL A 393 8.56 19.83 -2.08
C VAL A 393 7.33 19.20 -1.41
N PHE A 394 6.14 19.56 -1.86
CA PHE A 394 4.88 18.91 -1.49
C PHE A 394 4.30 18.14 -2.67
N HIS A 395 3.81 16.93 -2.43
CA HIS A 395 3.31 16.00 -3.45
C HIS A 395 1.92 15.46 -3.12
N ASP A 396 0.93 16.05 -3.77
CA ASP A 396 -0.50 15.69 -3.78
C ASP A 396 -1.06 15.67 -5.23
N LEU A 397 -0.18 15.49 -6.23
CA LEU A 397 -0.47 15.72 -7.64
C LEU A 397 -1.52 14.76 -8.23
N GLY A 398 -2.59 15.30 -8.78
CA GLY A 398 -3.48 14.59 -9.71
C GLY A 398 -4.14 13.34 -9.13
N SER A 399 -4.33 12.34 -10.00
CA SER A 399 -4.90 11.05 -9.59
C SER A 399 -3.91 10.23 -8.76
N PHE A 400 -4.42 9.23 -8.05
CA PHE A 400 -3.58 8.28 -7.30
C PHE A 400 -2.51 7.59 -8.18
N ALA A 401 -2.88 7.22 -9.41
CA ALA A 401 -1.94 6.66 -10.38
C ALA A 401 -0.85 7.68 -10.76
N THR A 402 -1.24 8.93 -11.01
CA THR A 402 -0.32 10.05 -11.29
C THR A 402 0.71 10.21 -10.16
N ARG A 403 0.28 10.11 -8.89
CA ARG A 403 1.19 10.20 -7.74
C ARG A 403 2.23 9.10 -7.76
N ILE A 404 1.82 7.84 -7.89
CA ILE A 404 2.76 6.71 -7.93
C ILE A 404 3.74 6.84 -9.11
N GLU A 405 3.24 7.17 -10.31
CA GLU A 405 4.08 7.31 -11.51
C GLU A 405 5.07 8.47 -11.43
N SER A 406 4.73 9.53 -10.69
CA SER A 406 5.60 10.70 -10.53
C SER A 406 6.60 10.57 -9.38
N LEU A 407 6.47 9.61 -8.46
CA LEU A 407 7.35 9.47 -7.28
C LEU A 407 8.85 9.50 -7.62
N GLU A 408 9.29 8.79 -8.66
CA GLU A 408 10.72 8.75 -9.03
C GLU A 408 11.25 10.13 -9.46
N PHE A 409 10.43 10.89 -10.17
CA PHE A 409 10.74 12.27 -10.57
C PHE A 409 10.72 13.20 -9.35
N VAL A 410 9.67 13.12 -8.54
CA VAL A 410 9.45 14.01 -7.39
C VAL A 410 10.52 13.84 -6.32
N THR A 411 10.95 12.62 -6.06
CA THR A 411 12.07 12.35 -5.14
C THR A 411 13.39 12.97 -5.63
N LYS A 412 13.59 13.19 -6.94
CA LYS A 412 14.77 13.89 -7.49
C LYS A 412 14.65 15.41 -7.42
N LEU A 413 13.46 15.95 -7.14
CA LEU A 413 13.26 17.39 -6.99
C LEU A 413 13.69 17.89 -5.62
N ARG A 414 13.89 17.02 -4.63
CA ARG A 414 14.34 17.42 -3.30
C ARG A 414 15.82 17.80 -3.34
N ALA A 415 16.18 18.97 -2.81
CA ALA A 415 17.57 19.36 -2.60
C ALA A 415 18.18 18.59 -1.41
N ASP A 416 19.51 18.50 -1.34
CA ASP A 416 20.22 18.01 -0.16
C ASP A 416 19.83 18.87 1.07
N GLY A 417 19.52 18.23 2.20
CA GLY A 417 18.96 18.89 3.38
C GLY A 417 17.50 19.32 3.25
N GLY A 418 16.90 19.21 2.07
CA GLY A 418 15.51 19.54 1.81
C GLY A 418 14.54 18.46 2.31
N VAL A 419 13.25 18.76 2.25
CA VAL A 419 12.17 17.84 2.62
C VAL A 419 11.19 17.64 1.48
N LEU A 420 10.75 16.41 1.32
CA LEU A 420 9.67 16.02 0.43
C LEU A 420 8.50 15.49 1.26
N ILE A 421 7.33 16.08 1.11
CA ILE A 421 6.11 15.68 1.82
C ILE A 421 5.21 14.96 0.82
N LEU A 422 4.92 13.70 1.08
CA LEU A 422 4.03 12.84 0.30
C LEU A 422 2.66 12.85 0.97
N ASP A 423 1.69 13.56 0.41
CA ASP A 423 0.33 13.56 0.95
C ASP A 423 -0.37 12.21 0.71
N ASP A 424 -1.49 12.00 1.39
CA ASP A 424 -2.28 10.77 1.26
C ASP A 424 -1.52 9.47 1.58
N ALA A 425 -0.51 9.52 2.46
CA ALA A 425 0.21 8.33 2.92
C ALA A 425 -0.66 7.35 3.72
N HIS A 426 -1.91 7.71 4.05
CA HIS A 426 -2.93 6.76 4.49
C HIS A 426 -3.24 5.67 3.44
N ARG A 427 -2.99 5.94 2.15
CA ARG A 427 -3.10 5.00 1.04
C ARG A 427 -1.91 4.05 1.01
N GLU A 428 -2.20 2.78 1.24
CA GLU A 428 -1.19 1.73 1.31
C GLU A 428 -0.32 1.60 0.08
N ALA A 429 -0.93 1.67 -1.11
CA ALA A 429 -0.17 1.51 -2.34
C ALA A 429 0.79 2.67 -2.60
N LEU A 430 0.48 3.89 -2.12
CA LEU A 430 1.41 5.01 -2.16
C LEU A 430 2.56 4.76 -1.17
N ARG A 431 2.27 4.31 0.05
CA ARG A 431 3.32 3.92 1.02
C ARG A 431 4.25 2.86 0.45
N HIS A 432 3.68 1.83 -0.18
CA HIS A 432 4.45 0.77 -0.82
C HIS A 432 5.35 1.32 -1.90
N ALA A 433 4.79 2.08 -2.85
CA ALA A 433 5.56 2.69 -3.93
C ALA A 433 6.66 3.62 -3.39
N ALA A 434 6.35 4.45 -2.40
CA ALA A 434 7.30 5.34 -1.76
C ALA A 434 8.45 4.57 -1.08
N ASN A 435 8.15 3.50 -0.33
CA ASN A 435 9.18 2.68 0.31
C ASN A 435 10.16 2.07 -0.71
N TYR A 436 9.69 1.67 -1.89
CA TYR A 436 10.57 1.19 -2.96
C TYR A 436 11.47 2.30 -3.52
N VAL A 437 10.88 3.44 -3.88
CA VAL A 437 11.60 4.54 -4.55
C VAL A 437 12.59 5.22 -3.60
N VAL A 438 12.20 5.42 -2.35
CA VAL A 438 13.00 6.10 -1.33
C VAL A 438 14.01 5.14 -0.68
N GLY A 439 13.62 3.89 -0.43
CA GLY A 439 14.50 2.88 0.17
C GLY A 439 15.78 2.61 -0.64
N GLY A 440 15.73 2.81 -1.96
CA GLY A 440 16.91 2.73 -2.82
C GLY A 440 17.90 3.92 -2.70
N ARG A 441 17.58 4.97 -1.96
CA ARG A 441 18.34 6.24 -1.93
C ARG A 441 19.03 6.56 -0.59
N ASN A 442 19.00 5.64 0.37
CA ASN A 442 19.50 5.88 1.75
C ASN A 442 18.84 7.10 2.42
N GLU A 443 17.60 7.40 2.02
CA GLU A 443 16.76 8.45 2.59
C GLU A 443 15.85 7.85 3.67
N SER A 444 15.40 8.68 4.61
CA SER A 444 14.48 8.24 5.67
C SER A 444 13.06 8.71 5.38
N ILE A 445 12.10 7.83 5.66
CA ILE A 445 10.67 8.16 5.65
C ILE A 445 10.19 8.27 7.10
N TYR A 446 9.54 9.38 7.40
CA TYR A 446 8.95 9.67 8.70
C TYR A 446 7.41 9.62 8.57
N ASP A 447 6.77 8.80 9.41
CA ASP A 447 5.31 8.64 9.41
C ASP A 447 4.65 9.66 10.34
N PHE A 448 3.91 10.59 9.76
CA PHE A 448 3.26 11.69 10.48
C PHE A 448 1.82 11.40 10.91
N ARG A 449 1.37 10.13 10.85
CA ARG A 449 0.01 9.73 11.22
C ARG A 449 -0.41 10.23 12.59
N SER A 450 0.38 10.02 13.64
CA SER A 450 0.02 10.43 15.01
C SER A 450 0.03 11.95 15.21
N LEU A 451 0.71 12.71 14.34
CA LEU A 451 0.89 14.15 14.47
C LEU A 451 -0.07 14.96 13.59
N SER A 452 -0.61 14.36 12.53
CA SER A 452 -1.33 15.10 11.48
C SER A 452 -2.48 14.33 10.82
N SER A 453 -2.96 13.24 11.43
CA SER A 453 -4.18 12.59 10.93
C SER A 453 -5.39 13.51 11.04
N ASP A 454 -6.08 13.70 9.91
CA ASP A 454 -7.35 14.42 9.88
C ASP A 454 -8.55 13.51 10.24
N SER A 455 -9.77 14.06 10.17
CA SER A 455 -11.01 13.32 10.47
C SER A 455 -11.35 12.22 9.46
N TYR A 456 -10.68 12.19 8.30
CA TYR A 456 -10.77 11.13 7.30
C TYR A 456 -9.65 10.08 7.46
N GLY A 457 -8.76 10.26 8.45
CA GLY A 457 -7.59 9.42 8.66
C GLY A 457 -6.46 9.67 7.66
N ARG A 458 -6.49 10.80 6.94
CA ARG A 458 -5.43 11.19 6.00
C ARG A 458 -4.28 11.82 6.77
N TYR A 459 -3.06 11.48 6.36
CA TYR A 459 -1.82 12.04 6.89
C TYR A 459 -0.76 11.95 5.79
N PRO A 460 0.26 12.82 5.83
CA PRO A 460 1.40 12.74 4.93
C PRO A 460 2.49 11.83 5.50
N TRP A 461 3.42 11.45 4.63
CA TRP A 461 4.76 11.00 5.00
C TRP A 461 5.77 12.08 4.65
N ILE A 462 6.85 12.20 5.42
CA ILE A 462 7.97 13.08 5.05
C ILE A 462 9.18 12.24 4.68
N VAL A 463 9.79 12.56 3.56
CA VAL A 463 11.10 12.08 3.12
C VAL A 463 12.12 13.18 3.39
N GLY A 464 13.19 12.82 4.08
CA GLY A 464 14.29 13.74 4.36
C GLY A 464 15.59 12.99 4.57
N ASP A 465 16.65 13.75 4.79
CA ASP A 465 17.93 13.16 5.18
C ASP A 465 17.75 12.46 6.52
N GLY A 466 18.34 11.26 6.65
CA GLY A 466 18.31 10.54 7.90
C GLY A 466 18.96 11.41 8.98
N VAL A 467 18.25 11.66 10.08
CA VAL A 467 18.91 12.10 11.30
C VAL A 467 19.88 10.98 11.65
N SER A 468 21.19 11.22 11.51
CA SER A 468 22.20 10.18 11.71
C SER A 468 21.91 9.46 13.03
N ALA A 469 21.61 8.16 12.96
CA ALA A 469 21.21 7.35 14.11
C ALA A 469 22.29 7.21 15.19
N GLU A 470 23.39 7.96 15.11
CA GLU A 470 24.38 8.12 16.19
C GLU A 470 23.77 8.74 17.46
N LEU A 471 22.57 9.32 17.39
CA LEU A 471 21.79 9.68 18.56
C LEU A 471 20.97 8.49 19.07
N SER A 472 21.52 7.85 20.10
CA SER A 472 20.94 6.82 20.96
C SER A 472 20.78 5.43 20.34
N SER A 473 21.73 4.53 20.66
CA SER A 473 21.34 3.17 21.05
C SER A 473 20.11 3.31 21.95
N PRO A 474 19.05 2.51 21.79
CA PRO A 474 17.93 2.59 22.71
C PRO A 474 18.50 2.32 24.11
N GLU A 475 18.72 3.37 24.90
CA GLU A 475 18.67 3.24 26.35
C GLU A 475 17.38 2.48 26.56
N ALA A 476 17.52 1.26 27.09
CA ALA A 476 16.44 0.31 27.23
C ALA A 476 15.24 1.07 27.75
N LEU A 477 14.27 1.33 26.87
CA LEU A 477 12.96 1.72 27.33
C LEU A 477 12.61 0.58 28.28
N ASP A 478 12.41 0.91 29.55
CA ASP A 478 11.97 -0.01 30.60
C ASP A 478 10.50 -0.36 30.27
N ILE A 479 10.33 -1.02 29.12
CA ILE A 479 9.06 -1.55 28.64
C ILE A 479 8.94 -2.87 29.36
N PRO A 480 7.92 -3.06 30.22
CA PRO A 480 7.71 -4.31 30.89
C PRO A 480 7.72 -5.44 29.85
N ASP A 481 8.55 -6.46 30.10
CA ASP A 481 8.70 -7.65 29.28
C ASP A 481 7.31 -8.10 28.78
N ALA A 482 7.17 -8.38 27.49
CA ALA A 482 5.91 -8.85 26.91
C ALA A 482 5.35 -10.07 27.68
N ALA A 483 6.22 -10.90 28.27
CA ALA A 483 5.81 -11.98 29.16
C ALA A 483 5.16 -11.48 30.46
N SER A 484 5.61 -10.36 31.03
CA SER A 484 5.04 -9.73 32.23
C SER A 484 3.67 -9.09 31.97
N VAL A 485 3.48 -8.48 30.79
CA VAL A 485 2.18 -7.90 30.36
C VAL A 485 1.16 -9.00 30.04
N LEU A 486 1.60 -10.13 29.46
CA LEU A 486 0.75 -11.29 29.20
C LEU A 486 0.40 -12.06 30.48
N ALA A 487 1.33 -12.19 31.44
CA ALA A 487 1.09 -12.83 32.73
C ALA A 487 0.07 -12.07 33.59
N ALA A 488 0.05 -10.74 33.52
CA ALA A 488 -0.91 -9.90 34.26
C ALA A 488 -2.36 -10.03 33.76
N ASN A 489 -2.57 -10.38 32.48
CA ASN A 489 -3.90 -10.47 31.87
C ASN A 489 -4.52 -11.88 31.88
N LEU A 490 -3.75 -12.91 32.27
CA LEU A 490 -4.21 -14.30 32.37
C LEU A 490 -4.41 -14.77 33.82
N GLY A 491 -4.25 -13.86 34.79
CA GLY A 491 -4.45 -14.13 36.21
C GLY A 491 -5.42 -13.12 36.86
N SER A 492 -6.71 -13.30 36.63
CA SER A 492 -7.79 -12.76 37.46
C SER A 492 -9.05 -13.59 37.32
#